data_AF-L0FUS9-F1
#
_entry.id   AF-L0FUS9-F1
#
_cell.length_a   1.000
_cell.length_b   1.000
_cell.length_c   1.000
_cell.angle_alpha   90.00
_cell.angle_beta   90.00
_cell.angle_gamma   90.00
#
_symmetry.space_group_name_H-M   'P 1'
#
loop_
_entity.id
_entity.type
_entity.pdbx_description
1 polymer ?
#
loop_
_entity_poly.entity_id
_entity_poly.type
_entity_poly.pdbx_seq_one_letter_code
_entity_poly.pdbx_strand_id
1 'polypeptide(L)'
;MIKFLLIVLGVGWLLGQLVRYFLRSKLARFAQQVNQAAKEQEQAQRRANDDGDIHVDYVPKSYDERRSKDIKGGEYVDYEEVKD
;
A
#
# COMPACT_ATOMS: atom_id res chain seq x y z
N MET A 1 -15.93 -29.11 -44.72
CA MET A 1 -16.44 -27.81 -44.22
C MET A 1 -16.87 -27.89 -42.75
N ILE A 2 -17.91 -28.66 -42.38
CA ILE A 2 -18.37 -28.79 -40.96
C ILE A 2 -17.25 -29.19 -39.98
N LYS A 3 -16.37 -30.11 -40.39
CA LYS A 3 -15.24 -30.60 -39.59
C LYS A 3 -14.29 -29.45 -39.19
N PHE A 4 -14.10 -28.49 -40.10
CA PHE A 4 -13.25 -27.33 -39.89
C PHE A 4 -13.89 -26.32 -38.93
N LEU A 5 -15.20 -26.09 -39.07
CA LEU A 5 -15.97 -25.26 -38.15
C LEU A 5 -15.92 -25.81 -36.72
N LEU A 6 -16.05 -27.13 -36.52
CA LEU A 6 -15.95 -27.75 -35.20
C LEU A 6 -14.56 -27.58 -34.57
N ILE A 7 -13.49 -27.73 -35.37
CA ILE A 7 -12.11 -27.52 -34.90
C ILE A 7 -11.90 -26.06 -34.51
N VAL A 8 -12.34 -25.11 -35.34
CA VAL A 8 -12.22 -23.68 -35.04
C VAL A 8 -13.03 -23.30 -33.80
N LEU A 9 -14.24 -23.85 -33.62
CA LEU A 9 -15.07 -23.59 -32.45
C LEU A 9 -14.42 -24.16 -31.17
N GLY A 10 -13.90 -25.39 -31.24
CA GLY A 10 -13.24 -26.04 -30.10
C GLY A 10 -11.93 -25.35 -29.72
N VAL A 11 -11.09 -25.02 -30.71
CA VAL A 11 -9.83 -24.30 -30.48
C VAL A 11 -10.09 -22.87 -30.01
N GLY A 12 -11.07 -22.17 -30.59
CA GLY A 12 -11.47 -20.83 -30.15
C GLY A 12 -11.98 -20.81 -28.71
N TRP A 13 -12.78 -21.81 -28.32
CA TRP A 13 -13.24 -21.97 -26.94
C TRP A 13 -12.08 -22.26 -25.97
N LEU A 14 -11.16 -23.15 -26.35
CA LEU A 14 -9.99 -23.50 -25.55
C LEU A 14 -9.02 -22.31 -25.40
N LEU A 15 -8.77 -21.58 -26.48
CA LEU A 15 -7.95 -20.36 -26.47
C LEU A 15 -8.59 -19.26 -25.63
N GLY A 16 -9.90 -19.04 -25.75
CA GLY A 16 -10.63 -18.08 -24.92
C GLY A 16 -10.50 -18.39 -23.42
N GLN A 17 -10.56 -19.69 -23.08
CA GLN A 17 -10.34 -20.14 -21.70
C GLN A 17 -8.91 -19.88 -21.23
N LEU A 18 -7.89 -20.24 -22.03
CA LEU A 18 -6.49 -19.96 -21.71
C LEU A 18 -6.24 -18.47 -21.49
N VAL A 19 -6.74 -17.61 -22.39
CA VAL A 19 -6.61 -16.15 -22.31
C VAL A 19 -7.25 -15.64 -21.01
N ARG A 20 -8.43 -16.14 -20.64
CA ARG A 20 -9.10 -15.75 -19.38
C ARG A 20 -8.27 -16.09 -18.14
N TYR A 21 -7.68 -17.28 -18.09
CA TYR A 21 -6.81 -17.68 -16.97
C TYR A 21 -5.52 -16.86 -16.95
N PHE A 22 -4.91 -16.64 -18.12
CA PHE A 22 -3.68 -15.87 -18.25
C PHE A 22 -3.87 -14.41 -17.84
N LEU A 23 -4.92 -13.75 -18.35
CA LEU A 23 -5.25 -12.37 -18.01
C LEU A 23 -5.50 -12.22 -16.51
N ARG A 24 -6.26 -13.12 -15.87
CA ARG A 24 -6.49 -13.08 -14.41
C ARG A 24 -5.18 -13.09 -13.63
N SER A 25 -4.20 -13.91 -14.04
CA SER A 25 -2.92 -14.00 -13.34
C SER A 25 -2.06 -12.73 -13.44
N LYS A 26 -2.02 -12.10 -14.62
CA LYS A 26 -1.24 -10.88 -14.86
C LYS A 26 -1.93 -9.64 -14.31
N LEU A 27 -3.25 -9.53 -14.49
CA LEU A 27 -4.07 -8.46 -13.93
C LEU A 27 -4.01 -8.45 -12.40
N ALA A 28 -4.01 -9.62 -11.74
CA ALA A 28 -3.86 -9.66 -10.28
C ALA A 28 -2.52 -9.08 -9.81
N ARG A 29 -1.42 -9.40 -10.50
CA ARG A 29 -0.09 -8.85 -10.20
C ARG A 29 -0.01 -7.35 -10.50
N PHE A 30 -0.61 -6.91 -11.61
CA PHE A 30 -0.65 -5.50 -11.98
C PHE A 30 -1.53 -4.69 -11.02
N ALA A 31 -2.71 -5.21 -10.65
CA ALA A 31 -3.60 -4.59 -9.67
C ALA A 31 -2.94 -4.45 -8.29
N GLN A 32 -2.12 -5.43 -7.88
CA GLN A 32 -1.33 -5.33 -6.65
C GLN A 32 -0.30 -4.19 -6.71
N GLN A 33 0.41 -4.03 -7.83
CA GLN A 33 1.38 -2.95 -8.02
C GLN A 33 0.70 -1.57 -8.09
N VAL A 34 -0.40 -1.45 -8.85
CA VAL A 34 -1.16 -0.21 -8.97
C VAL A 34 -1.77 0.21 -7.63
N ASN A 35 -2.31 -0.73 -6.85
CA ASN A 35 -2.85 -0.42 -5.52
C ASN A 35 -1.77 0.04 -4.53
N GLN A 36 -0.53 -0.45 -4.65
CA GLN A 36 0.57 0.03 -3.82
C GLN A 36 0.98 1.45 -4.23
N ALA A 37 1.17 1.70 -5.52
CA ALA A 37 1.50 3.04 -6.03
C ALA A 37 0.41 4.09 -5.77
N ALA A 38 -0.87 3.71 -5.87
CA ALA A 38 -2.00 4.58 -5.57
C ALA A 38 -2.05 4.97 -4.08
N LYS A 39 -1.81 4.00 -3.17
CA LYS A 39 -1.74 4.27 -1.73
C LYS A 39 -0.60 5.21 -1.36
N GLU A 40 0.57 5.04 -1.99
CA GLU A 40 1.71 5.94 -1.80
C GLU A 40 1.41 7.36 -2.29
N GLN A 41 0.69 7.51 -3.41
CA GLN A 41 0.25 8.81 -3.90
C GLN A 41 -0.77 9.48 -2.96
N GLU A 42 -1.75 8.74 -2.46
CA GLU A 42 -2.73 9.27 -1.51
C GLU A 42 -2.06 9.72 -0.20
N GLN A 43 -1.05 8.98 0.27
CA GLN A 43 -0.25 9.37 1.44
C GLN A 43 0.60 10.61 1.16
N ALA A 44 1.24 10.70 -0.01
CA ALA A 44 2.04 11.87 -0.39
C ALA A 44 1.18 13.15 -0.52
N GLN A 45 -0.05 13.04 -1.03
CA GLN A 45 -0.94 14.17 -1.17
C GLN A 45 -1.47 14.68 0.18
N ARG A 46 -1.68 13.79 1.16
CA ARG A 46 -2.03 14.20 2.54
C ARG A 46 -0.86 14.90 3.22
N ARG A 47 0.38 14.44 3.03
CA ARG A 47 1.60 15.05 3.57
C ARG A 47 1.87 16.47 3.06
N ALA A 48 1.39 16.83 1.87
CA ALA A 48 1.63 18.15 1.29
C ALA A 48 0.69 19.25 1.82
N ASN A 49 -0.37 18.90 2.57
CA ASN A 49 -1.38 19.86 3.03
C ASN A 49 -1.29 20.19 4.53
N ASP A 50 -0.40 19.54 5.29
CA ASP A 50 -0.23 19.78 6.74
C ASP A 50 1.16 20.39 7.02
N ASP A 51 1.25 21.71 6.96
CA ASP A 51 2.48 22.49 7.20
C ASP A 51 2.85 22.58 8.70
N GLY A 52 2.42 21.61 9.51
CA GLY A 52 2.62 21.63 10.97
C GLY A 52 2.16 20.40 11.76
N ASP A 53 1.53 19.39 11.14
CA ASP A 53 1.11 18.17 11.85
C ASP A 53 2.10 17.01 11.59
N ILE A 54 2.63 16.41 12.65
CA ILE A 54 3.58 15.30 12.55
C ILE A 54 2.78 14.01 12.30
N HIS A 55 2.73 13.57 11.04
CA HIS A 55 2.06 12.33 10.67
C HIS A 55 2.93 11.10 10.97
N VAL A 56 2.52 10.28 11.94
CA VAL A 56 3.20 9.01 12.27
C VAL A 56 2.59 7.87 11.45
N ASP A 57 3.35 7.35 10.48
CA ASP A 57 2.89 6.31 9.56
C ASP A 57 2.60 4.96 10.25
N TYR A 58 3.29 4.66 11.35
CA TYR A 58 3.16 3.38 12.03
C TYR A 58 3.63 3.47 13.48
N VAL A 59 2.70 3.22 14.41
CA VAL A 59 3.01 2.99 15.82
C VAL A 59 2.92 1.48 16.07
N PRO A 60 4.04 0.79 16.37
CA PRO A 60 4.00 -0.63 16.68
C PRO A 60 3.23 -0.88 17.99
N LYS A 61 2.40 -1.93 18.05
CA LYS A 61 1.57 -2.24 19.23
C LYS A 61 2.35 -2.38 20.54
N SER A 62 3.61 -2.82 20.46
CA SER A 62 4.53 -2.91 21.60
C SER A 62 4.91 -1.55 22.20
N TYR A 63 4.66 -0.46 21.48
CA TYR A 63 4.92 0.92 21.94
C TYR A 63 3.79 1.42 22.84
N ASP A 64 2.54 1.08 22.53
CA ASP A 64 1.38 1.41 23.37
C ASP A 64 1.47 0.73 24.75
N GLU A 65 1.94 -0.53 24.79
CA GLU A 65 2.18 -1.28 26.03
C GLU A 65 3.32 -0.71 26.88
N ARG A 66 4.28 0.02 26.26
CA ARG A 66 5.39 0.66 26.97
C ARG A 66 5.02 2.06 27.45
N ARG A 67 4.15 2.78 26.73
CA ARG A 67 3.67 4.12 27.09
C ARG A 67 2.71 4.08 28.29
N SER A 68 1.95 3.00 28.47
CA SER A 68 1.06 2.81 29.63
C SER A 68 1.80 2.61 30.95
N LYS A 69 3.10 2.31 30.92
CA LYS A 69 3.96 2.30 32.11
C LYS A 69 4.44 3.72 32.41
N ASP A 70 3.53 4.54 32.95
CA ASP A 70 3.77 5.73 33.78
C ASP A 70 5.20 6.32 33.70
N ILE A 71 5.61 6.81 32.52
CA ILE A 71 6.82 7.62 32.43
C ILE A 71 6.42 8.99 32.96
N LYS A 72 6.55 9.18 34.27
CA LYS A 72 6.49 10.51 34.89
C LYS A 72 7.69 11.29 34.37
N GLY A 73 7.47 12.04 33.29
CA GLY A 73 8.46 12.98 32.76
C GLY A 73 8.96 13.84 33.92
N GLY A 74 10.28 13.92 34.05
CA GLY A 74 10.91 14.76 35.07
C GLY A 74 10.60 16.24 34.84
N GLU A 75 10.97 17.07 35.80
CA GLU A 75 10.89 18.51 35.66
C GLU A 75 11.96 18.97 34.66
N TYR A 76 11.52 19.51 33.52
CA TYR A 76 12.42 20.11 32.54
C TYR A 76 12.80 21.49 33.06
N VAL A 77 14.11 21.75 33.14
CA VAL A 77 14.64 23.06 33.49
C VAL A 77 15.00 23.78 32.20
N ASP A 78 14.41 24.96 31.98
CA ASP A 78 14.77 25.83 30.87
C ASP A 78 16.19 26.34 31.10
N TYR A 79 17.08 26.11 30.13
CA TYR A 79 18.43 26.65 30.16
C TYR A 79 18.51 27.89 29.26
N GLU A 80 19.18 28.93 29.73
CA GLU A 80 19.59 30.06 28.88
C GLU A 80 20.93 29.72 28.22
N GLU A 81 20.94 29.69 26.89
CA GLU A 81 22.16 29.53 26.10
C GLU A 81 22.99 30.82 26.18
N VAL A 82 24.13 30.77 26.89
CA VAL A 82 25.08 31.87 26.91
C VAL A 82 25.90 31.83 25.63
N LYS A 83 25.75 32.83 24.76
CA LYS A 83 26.61 33.00 23.59
C LYS A 83 27.85 33.79 24.00
N ASP A 84 29.03 33.20 23.79
CA ASP A 84 30.31 33.91 23.81
C ASP A 84 30.46 34.86 22.61
#